data_AF-A0A1V6CGH0-F1
#
_entry.id   AF-A0A1V6CGH0-F1
#
_cell.length_a   1.000
_cell.length_b   1.000
_cell.length_c   1.000
_cell.angle_alpha   90.00
_cell.angle_beta   90.00
_cell.angle_gamma   90.00
#
_symmetry.space_group_name_H-M   'P 1'
#
loop_
_entity.id
_entity.type
_entity.pdbx_description
1 polymer ?
#
loop_
_entity_poly.entity_id
_entity_poly.type
_entity_poly.pdbx_seq_one_letter_code
_entity_poly.pdbx_strand_id
1 'polypeptide(L)'
;MKDQKSIHLRKMDDFRFMIEKHDAMRVPGIVYIDEDLLKILGTDESMKQVENVATLPGIVHASLAMPDIHWGYGFPIGGVAAFDLNEGVVSPGGVGYDIN
;
A
#
# COMPACT_ATOMS: atom_id res chain seq x y z
N MET A 1 -7.81 -9.96 -20.63
CA MET A 1 -6.69 -10.14 -19.71
C MET A 1 -7.29 -10.37 -18.33
N LYS A 2 -7.32 -11.62 -17.87
CA LYS A 2 -8.04 -12.02 -16.64
C LYS A 2 -7.20 -11.69 -15.40
N ASP A 3 -7.78 -10.89 -14.50
CA ASP A 3 -7.73 -10.96 -13.03
C ASP A 3 -6.46 -11.49 -12.34
N GLN A 4 -5.29 -10.87 -12.58
CA GLN A 4 -4.15 -11.04 -11.66
C GLN A 4 -4.27 -10.18 -10.40
N LYS A 5 -5.00 -9.05 -10.42
CA LYS A 5 -5.17 -8.15 -9.26
C LYS A 5 -5.91 -8.80 -8.07
N SER A 6 -6.62 -9.91 -8.27
CA SER A 6 -7.50 -10.49 -7.24
C SER A 6 -6.87 -11.60 -6.39
N ILE A 7 -5.71 -12.16 -6.75
CA ILE A 7 -5.24 -13.41 -6.12
C ILE A 7 -4.71 -13.18 -4.69
N HIS A 8 -4.18 -11.99 -4.42
CA HIS A 8 -3.57 -11.67 -3.12
C HIS A 8 -4.39 -10.69 -2.29
N LEU A 9 -5.60 -10.30 -2.73
CA LEU A 9 -6.45 -9.38 -1.98
C LEU A 9 -7.50 -10.14 -1.16
N ARG A 10 -7.43 -10.01 0.16
CA ARG A 10 -8.34 -10.64 1.11
C ARG A 10 -9.14 -9.60 1.89
N LYS A 11 -10.47 -9.65 1.83
CA LYS A 11 -11.34 -8.83 2.70
C LYS A 11 -11.11 -9.22 4.16
N MET A 12 -10.85 -8.24 5.03
CA MET A 12 -10.72 -8.44 6.48
C MET A 12 -12.05 -8.15 7.18
N ASP A 13 -12.65 -7.01 6.86
CA ASP A 13 -13.97 -6.55 7.30
C ASP A 13 -14.53 -5.53 6.30
N ASP A 14 -15.60 -4.82 6.68
CA ASP A 14 -16.32 -3.91 5.81
C ASP A 14 -15.51 -2.70 5.31
N PHE A 15 -14.40 -2.38 5.98
CA PHE A 15 -13.60 -1.19 5.67
C PHE A 15 -12.11 -1.50 5.50
N ARG A 16 -11.72 -2.78 5.45
CA ARG A 16 -10.32 -3.18 5.36
C ARG A 16 -10.12 -4.37 4.43
N PHE A 17 -9.18 -4.19 3.51
CA PHE A 17 -8.69 -5.24 2.62
C PHE A 17 -7.18 -5.42 2.82
N MET A 18 -6.75 -6.66 2.92
CA MET A 18 -5.34 -7.03 3.07
C MET A 18 -4.79 -7.49 1.73
N ILE A 19 -3.69 -6.89 1.30
CA ILE A 19 -2.82 -7.47 0.28
C ILE A 19 -1.91 -8.45 1.02
N GLU A 20 -2.16 -9.75 0.85
CA GLU A 20 -1.35 -10.80 1.44
C GLU A 20 0.10 -10.64 1.02
N LYS A 21 1.04 -10.95 1.92
CA LYS A 21 2.47 -10.83 1.61
C LYS A 21 2.85 -11.82 0.51
N HIS A 22 3.35 -11.32 -0.62
CA HIS A 22 3.87 -12.13 -1.73
C HIS A 22 5.16 -11.55 -2.32
N ASP A 23 5.86 -12.34 -3.13
CA ASP A 23 7.09 -11.96 -3.83
C ASP A 23 8.14 -11.33 -2.89
N ALA A 24 8.59 -10.11 -3.20
CA ALA A 24 9.60 -9.37 -2.45
C ALA A 24 9.02 -8.60 -1.24
N MET A 25 7.70 -8.63 -1.01
CA MET A 25 7.09 -7.96 0.13
C MET A 25 7.69 -8.54 1.41
N ARG A 26 7.98 -7.68 2.38
CA ARG A 26 8.48 -8.04 3.72
C ARG A 26 7.35 -8.12 4.75
N VAL A 27 6.33 -7.28 4.56
CA VAL A 27 5.09 -7.19 5.34
C VAL A 27 3.87 -7.22 4.40
N PRO A 28 2.64 -7.51 4.87
CA PRO A 28 1.44 -7.34 4.05
C PRO A 28 1.13 -5.86 3.76
N GLY A 29 0.22 -5.62 2.81
CA GLY A 29 -0.46 -4.33 2.65
C GLY A 29 -1.82 -4.33 3.35
N ILE A 30 -2.25 -3.19 3.90
CA ILE A 30 -3.63 -3.01 4.39
C ILE A 30 -4.21 -1.73 3.80
N VAL A 31 -5.31 -1.88 3.08
CA VAL A 31 -6.03 -0.78 2.44
C VAL A 31 -7.33 -0.57 3.19
N TYR A 32 -7.50 0.63 3.74
CA TYR A 32 -8.72 1.04 4.42
C TYR A 32 -9.67 1.58 3.37
N ILE A 33 -10.68 0.81 2.98
CA ILE A 33 -11.59 1.16 1.89
C ILE A 33 -12.85 0.29 2.01
N ASP A 34 -14.00 0.82 1.60
CA ASP A 34 -15.22 0.03 1.47
C ASP A 34 -15.30 -0.65 0.08
N GLU A 35 -16.30 -1.53 -0.11
CA GLU A 35 -16.45 -2.26 -1.37
C GLU A 35 -16.79 -1.36 -2.57
N ASP A 36 -17.44 -0.21 -2.36
CA ASP A 36 -17.87 0.66 -3.44
C ASP A 36 -16.70 1.49 -3.98
N LEU A 37 -15.88 2.03 -3.08
CA LEU A 37 -14.63 2.68 -3.42
C LEU A 37 -13.61 1.70 -4.02
N LEU A 38 -13.55 0.45 -3.53
CA LEU A 38 -12.64 -0.56 -4.08
C LEU A 38 -12.92 -0.87 -5.56
N LYS A 39 -14.20 -0.86 -5.98
CA LYS A 39 -14.58 -1.05 -7.40
C LYS A 39 -14.05 0.07 -8.30
N ILE A 40 -13.87 1.27 -7.75
CA ILE A 40 -13.38 2.46 -8.47
C ILE A 40 -11.85 2.47 -8.50
N LEU A 41 -11.21 2.04 -7.41
CA LEU A 41 -9.74 2.05 -7.26
C LEU A 41 -8.99 1.23 -8.31
N GLY A 42 -9.67 0.31 -9.00
CA GLY A 42 -9.08 -0.58 -10.01
C GLY A 42 -8.43 0.13 -11.22
N THR A 43 -8.62 1.44 -11.37
CA THR A 43 -8.18 2.21 -12.55
C THR A 43 -6.74 2.74 -12.50
N ASP A 44 -6.04 2.67 -11.37
CA ASP A 44 -4.66 3.18 -11.26
C ASP A 44 -3.65 2.16 -10.67
N GLU A 45 -2.41 2.65 -10.46
CA GLU A 45 -1.25 1.89 -9.96
C GLU A 45 -1.06 2.01 -8.44
N SER A 46 -1.98 2.65 -7.72
CA SER A 46 -1.82 2.93 -6.29
C SER A 46 -1.69 1.66 -5.44
N MET A 47 -2.49 0.62 -5.73
CA MET A 47 -2.37 -0.70 -5.09
C MET A 47 -0.99 -1.32 -5.29
N LYS A 48 -0.41 -1.15 -6.48
CA LYS A 48 0.94 -1.64 -6.77
C LYS A 48 2.00 -0.87 -5.97
N GLN A 49 1.77 0.41 -5.71
CA GLN A 49 2.64 1.19 -4.83
C GLN A 49 2.58 0.71 -3.38
N VAL A 50 1.40 0.30 -2.87
CA VAL A 50 1.29 -0.34 -1.55
C VAL A 50 2.16 -1.60 -1.48
N GLU A 51 2.09 -2.47 -2.49
CA GLU A 51 2.96 -3.65 -2.60
C GLU A 51 4.44 -3.28 -2.65
N ASN A 52 4.82 -2.30 -3.48
CA ASN A 52 6.21 -1.87 -3.63
C ASN A 52 6.78 -1.32 -2.31
N VAL A 53 6.01 -0.48 -1.60
CA VAL A 53 6.40 0.05 -0.28
C VAL A 53 6.60 -1.08 0.72
N ALA A 54 5.77 -2.13 0.66
CA ALA A 54 5.90 -3.29 1.52
C ALA A 54 7.19 -4.11 1.30
N THR A 55 7.96 -3.85 0.24
CA THR A 55 9.26 -4.51 -0.03
C THR A 55 10.45 -3.82 0.67
N LEU A 56 10.26 -2.61 1.18
CA LEU A 56 11.36 -1.75 1.63
C LEU A 56 12.02 -2.28 2.92
N PRO A 57 13.36 -2.25 3.04
CA PRO A 57 14.08 -2.72 4.22
C PRO A 57 13.60 -2.04 5.51
N GLY A 58 13.49 -2.83 6.58
CA GLY A 58 13.08 -2.38 7.91
C GLY A 58 11.63 -1.90 8.04
N ILE A 59 10.77 -2.05 7.03
CA ILE A 59 9.34 -1.74 7.18
C ILE A 59 8.70 -2.62 8.27
N VAL A 60 7.88 -2.02 9.13
CA VAL A 60 7.23 -2.72 10.25
C VAL A 60 5.73 -2.90 10.03
N HIS A 61 5.22 -4.05 10.48
CA HIS A 61 3.80 -4.45 10.50
C HIS A 61 3.08 -4.53 9.14
N ALA A 62 2.94 -3.43 8.41
CA ALA A 62 2.25 -3.37 7.13
C ALA A 62 2.59 -2.09 6.35
N SER A 63 2.40 -2.13 5.02
CA SER A 63 2.24 -0.94 4.18
C SER A 63 0.77 -0.54 4.18
N LEU A 64 0.44 0.63 4.71
CA LEU A 64 -0.95 1.05 4.88
C LEU A 64 -1.37 2.03 3.79
N ALA A 65 -2.64 1.99 3.40
CA ALA A 65 -3.26 2.95 2.49
C ALA A 65 -4.61 3.41 3.03
N MET A 66 -4.81 4.72 3.07
CA MET A 66 -6.03 5.37 3.53
C MET A 66 -7.14 5.33 2.44
N PRO A 67 -8.41 5.63 2.78
CA PRO A 67 -9.53 5.52 1.83
C PRO A 67 -9.45 6.42 0.59
N ASP A 68 -8.62 7.47 0.65
CA ASP A 68 -8.36 8.42 -0.42
C ASP A 68 -7.09 8.07 -1.23
N ILE A 69 -6.60 6.83 -1.12
CA ILE A 69 -5.44 6.33 -1.85
C ILE A 69 -5.55 6.60 -3.35
N HIS A 70 -4.48 7.13 -3.92
CA HIS A 70 -4.32 7.28 -5.37
C HIS A 70 -2.84 7.30 -5.76
N TRP A 71 -2.58 7.20 -7.06
CA TRP A 71 -1.24 7.11 -7.62
C TRP A 71 -0.34 8.30 -7.23
N GLY A 72 0.79 8.00 -6.59
CA GLY A 72 1.78 8.98 -6.14
C GLY A 72 3.18 8.77 -6.73
N TYR A 73 4.21 9.36 -6.11
CA TYR A 73 5.59 9.23 -6.54
C TYR A 73 6.34 8.18 -5.70
N GLY A 74 6.37 6.94 -6.19
CA GLY A 74 6.97 5.79 -5.50
C GLY A 74 6.05 5.22 -4.42
N PHE A 75 5.67 6.04 -3.44
CA PHE A 75 4.63 5.73 -2.47
C PHE A 75 3.27 6.22 -3.01
N PRO A 76 2.14 5.57 -2.63
CA PRO A 76 0.83 6.11 -2.94
C PRO A 76 0.58 7.35 -2.07
N ILE A 77 -0.16 8.32 -2.61
CA ILE A 77 -0.73 9.39 -1.76
C ILE A 77 -1.79 8.72 -0.88
N GLY A 78 -1.90 9.16 0.37
CA GLY A 78 -2.68 8.46 1.40
C GLY A 78 -1.97 7.20 1.95
N GLY A 79 -0.71 6.97 1.59
CA GLY A 79 0.11 5.89 2.13
C GLY A 79 0.68 6.19 3.52
N VAL A 80 0.78 5.18 4.37
CA VAL A 80 1.50 5.23 5.65
C VAL A 80 2.41 4.01 5.76
N ALA A 81 3.68 4.25 6.05
CA ALA A 81 4.65 3.18 6.34
C ALA A 81 5.56 3.61 7.48
N ALA A 82 5.74 2.72 8.45
CA ALA A 82 6.69 2.88 9.53
C ALA A 82 7.90 1.98 9.29
N PHE A 83 9.08 2.46 9.66
CA PHE A 83 10.35 1.78 9.48
C PHE A 83 11.11 1.71 10.80
N ASP A 84 11.77 0.59 11.06
CA ASP A 84 12.70 0.43 12.18
C ASP A 84 13.84 1.46 12.07
N LEU A 85 14.28 2.01 13.21
CA LEU A 85 15.30 3.06 13.24
C LEU A 85 16.70 2.59 12.84
N ASN A 86 17.03 1.32 13.07
CA ASN A 86 18.37 0.78 12.82
C ASN A 86 18.47 0.11 11.45
N GLU A 87 17.41 -0.58 11.02
CA GLU A 87 17.40 -1.41 9.81
C GLU A 87 16.55 -0.80 8.66
N GLY A 88 15.90 0.33 8.93
CA GLY A 88 14.96 0.98 8.02
C GLY A 88 15.57 1.95 7.01
N VAL A 89 14.69 2.54 6.21
CA VAL A 89 15.04 3.54 5.20
C VAL A 89 14.22 4.81 5.37
N VAL A 90 14.76 5.92 4.85
CA VAL A 90 14.00 7.15 4.60
C VAL A 90 13.89 7.33 3.10
N SER A 91 12.67 7.48 2.60
CA SER A 91 12.40 7.76 1.18
C SER A 91 11.69 9.11 1.06
N PRO A 92 12.26 10.12 0.37
CA PRO A 92 11.60 11.39 0.14
C PRO A 92 10.24 11.24 -0.55
N GLY A 93 10.08 10.24 -1.43
CA GLY A 93 8.81 9.93 -2.09
C GLY A 93 7.72 9.45 -1.12
N GLY A 94 8.10 8.94 0.07
CA GLY A 94 7.17 8.59 1.15
C GLY A 94 6.70 9.78 2.00
N VAL A 95 7.30 10.95 1.83
CA VAL A 95 6.84 12.21 2.43
C VAL A 95 6.07 13.04 1.40
N GLY A 96 6.62 13.18 0.20
CA GLY A 96 6.07 14.00 -0.88
C GLY A 96 6.93 15.22 -1.19
N TYR A 97 6.62 15.87 -2.31
CA TYR A 97 7.36 17.04 -2.79
C TYR A 97 7.09 18.30 -1.96
N ASP A 98 5.83 18.53 -1.59
CA ASP A 98 5.38 19.71 -0.86
C ASP A 98 5.46 19.43 0.65
N ILE A 99 6.63 19.72 1.22
CA ILE A 99 6.93 19.42 2.62
C ILE A 99 6.44 20.59 3.49
N ASN A 100 5.29 20.40 4.14
CA ASN A 100 4.69 21.26 5.19
C ASN A 100 4.66 22.77 4.87
#